data_AF-A0A6P0SAY4-F1
#
_entry.id   AF-A0A6P0SAY4-F1
#
_cell.length_a   1.000
_cell.length_b   1.000
_cell.length_c   1.000
_cell.angle_alpha   90.00
_cell.angle_beta   90.00
_cell.angle_gamma   90.00
#
_symmetry.space_group_name_H-M   'P 1'
#
loop_
_entity.id
_entity.type
_entity.pdbx_description
1 polymer ?
#
loop_
_entity_poly.entity_id
_entity_poly.type
_entity_poly.pdbx_seq_one_letter_code
_entity_poly.pdbx_strand_id
1 'polypeptide(L)'
;MIGLLLKNSSYRQLTPDNVYENFLAYKPGKKMTQAEIKQTYGLCAETVRYWRKFVIDRYINENPESLLAMRLKSAFYYSQKCSQGVKIRRASAYQVFIYWLIWILRSHLKIDFDQTAEMLAELVRLLPSKTFQEKFNYYYQGENSG
;
A
#
# COMPACT_ATOMS: atom_id res chain seq x y z
N MET A 1 18.00 -1.01 -5.94
CA MET A 1 17.29 -0.41 -4.79
C MET A 1 15.99 -1.11 -4.40
N ILE A 2 15.71 -2.30 -4.97
CA ILE A 2 14.70 -3.29 -4.54
C ILE A 2 15.37 -4.43 -3.72
N GLY A 3 16.69 -4.35 -3.54
CA GLY A 3 17.52 -5.41 -2.97
C GLY A 3 17.39 -5.64 -1.46
N LEU A 4 16.57 -4.85 -0.76
CA LEU A 4 16.34 -5.02 0.69
C LEU A 4 15.12 -5.87 1.04
N LEU A 5 14.29 -6.20 0.04
CA LEU A 5 13.36 -7.34 0.14
C LEU A 5 14.09 -8.70 -0.04
N LEU A 6 15.40 -8.70 -0.35
CA LEU A 6 16.20 -9.85 -0.77
C LEU A 6 17.25 -10.25 0.29
N LYS A 7 16.83 -10.79 1.43
CA LYS A 7 17.79 -11.56 2.27
C LYS A 7 17.42 -13.03 2.49
N ASN A 8 16.25 -13.50 2.07
CA ASN A 8 15.82 -14.88 2.35
C ASN A 8 15.20 -15.66 1.19
N SER A 9 15.32 -15.21 -0.07
CA SER A 9 14.83 -16.01 -1.19
C SER A 9 15.73 -15.88 -2.41
N SER A 10 16.31 -17.01 -2.81
CA SER A 10 16.99 -17.26 -4.07
C SER A 10 16.27 -16.51 -5.21
N TYR A 11 16.99 -15.57 -5.84
CA TYR A 11 16.61 -14.69 -6.96
C TYR A 11 15.36 -15.09 -7.78
N ARG A 12 14.16 -14.97 -7.19
CA ARG A 12 12.93 -14.81 -7.98
C ARG A 12 12.90 -13.35 -8.39
N GLN A 13 12.76 -13.11 -9.69
CA GLN A 13 12.47 -11.76 -10.19
C GLN A 13 11.28 -11.20 -9.38
N LEU A 14 11.45 -9.98 -8.86
CA LEU A 14 10.37 -9.26 -8.17
C LEU A 14 9.36 -8.81 -9.22
N THR A 15 8.44 -9.72 -9.54
CA THR A 15 7.27 -9.45 -10.35
C THR A 15 6.19 -8.82 -9.46
N PRO A 16 5.27 -8.03 -10.04
CA PRO A 16 4.08 -7.56 -9.33
C PRO A 16 3.34 -8.71 -8.64
N ASP A 17 3.27 -9.86 -9.30
CA ASP A 17 2.63 -11.07 -8.82
C ASP A 17 3.19 -11.55 -7.48
N ASN A 18 4.51 -11.70 -7.37
CA ASN A 18 5.15 -12.12 -6.14
C ASN A 18 4.91 -11.12 -5.00
N VAL A 19 4.91 -9.82 -5.29
CA VAL A 19 4.66 -8.77 -4.30
C VAL A 19 3.22 -8.84 -3.79
N TYR A 20 2.26 -9.02 -4.69
CA TYR A 20 0.86 -9.17 -4.30
C TYR A 20 0.62 -10.45 -3.52
N GLU A 21 1.17 -11.59 -3.95
CA GLU A 21 1.02 -12.87 -3.24
C GLU A 21 1.59 -12.79 -1.81
N ASN A 22 2.75 -12.15 -1.64
CA ASN A 22 3.32 -11.91 -0.32
C ASN A 22 2.40 -11.07 0.58
N PHE A 23 1.72 -10.06 0.03
CA PHE A 23 0.74 -9.28 0.77
C PHE A 23 -0.55 -10.08 1.05
N LEU A 24 -1.06 -10.81 0.06
CA LEU A 24 -2.29 -11.60 0.18
C LEU A 24 -2.15 -12.79 1.14
N ALA A 25 -0.93 -13.29 1.37
CA ALA A 25 -0.65 -14.31 2.38
C ALA A 25 -1.04 -13.89 3.81
N TYR A 26 -1.12 -12.58 4.09
CA TYR A 26 -1.64 -12.05 5.36
C TYR A 26 -3.17 -12.12 5.48
N LYS A 27 -3.86 -12.60 4.43
CA LYS A 27 -5.33 -12.69 4.35
C LYS A 27 -6.05 -11.36 4.64
N PRO A 28 -5.74 -10.25 3.92
CA PRO A 28 -6.37 -8.95 4.12
C PRO A 28 -7.88 -9.00 3.88
N GLY A 29 -8.69 -8.56 4.83
CA GLY A 29 -10.13 -8.37 4.61
C GLY A 29 -10.44 -7.34 3.50
N LYS A 30 -11.60 -7.46 2.85
CA LYS A 30 -12.04 -6.55 1.77
C LYS A 30 -12.00 -5.07 2.16
N LYS A 31 -12.40 -4.77 3.41
CA LYS A 31 -12.26 -3.47 4.05
C LYS A 31 -11.90 -3.64 5.52
N MET A 32 -10.86 -2.96 5.98
CA MET A 32 -10.30 -3.14 7.33
C MET A 32 -10.34 -1.83 8.13
N THR A 33 -10.84 -1.91 9.36
CA THR A 33 -10.71 -0.92 10.42
C THR A 33 -9.25 -0.83 10.88
N GLN A 34 -8.93 0.23 11.63
CA GLN A 34 -7.60 0.36 12.22
C GLN A 34 -7.26 -0.78 13.20
N ALA A 35 -8.26 -1.34 13.88
CA ALA A 35 -8.08 -2.49 14.77
C ALA A 35 -7.72 -3.76 13.98
N GLU A 36 -8.44 -4.04 12.90
CA GLU A 36 -8.15 -5.17 12.00
C GLU A 36 -6.77 -5.02 11.36
N ILE A 37 -6.39 -3.80 10.92
CA ILE A 37 -5.05 -3.55 10.36
C ILE A 37 -3.95 -3.83 11.40
N LYS A 38 -4.13 -3.39 12.65
CA LYS A 38 -3.19 -3.67 13.73
C LYS A 38 -3.07 -5.17 13.99
N GLN A 39 -4.19 -5.89 14.02
CA GLN A 39 -4.21 -7.33 14.28
C GLN A 39 -3.50 -8.12 13.16
N THR A 40 -3.73 -7.77 11.90
CA THR A 40 -3.18 -8.51 10.75
C THR A 40 -1.74 -8.13 10.43
N TYR A 41 -1.37 -6.84 10.56
CA TYR A 41 -0.09 -6.32 10.08
C TYR A 41 0.79 -5.70 11.18
N GLY A 42 0.33 -5.67 12.43
CA GLY A 42 1.05 -5.02 13.52
C GLY A 42 1.10 -3.48 13.42
N LEU A 43 0.41 -2.87 12.45
CA LEU A 43 0.43 -1.43 12.23
C LEU A 43 -0.61 -0.73 13.11
N CYS A 44 -0.16 0.01 14.13
CA CYS A 44 -1.06 0.69 15.04
C CYS A 44 -1.77 1.88 14.36
N ALA A 45 -2.91 2.28 14.94
CA ALA A 45 -3.75 3.36 14.41
C ALA A 45 -3.02 4.70 14.26
N GLU A 46 -2.10 4.98 15.17
CA GLU A 46 -1.29 6.20 15.15
C GLU A 46 -0.31 6.18 13.97
N THR A 47 0.44 5.09 13.79
CA THR A 47 1.36 4.91 12.65
C THR A 47 0.64 5.07 11.31
N VAL A 48 -0.50 4.42 11.14
CA VAL A 48 -1.31 4.51 9.91
C VAL A 48 -1.77 5.96 9.65
N ARG A 49 -2.22 6.66 10.71
CA ARG A 49 -2.60 8.08 10.62
C ARG A 49 -1.41 8.96 10.27
N TYR A 50 -0.25 8.69 10.86
CA TYR A 50 0.98 9.44 10.65
C TYR A 50 1.47 9.29 9.22
N TRP A 51 1.53 8.06 8.69
CA TRP A 51 1.92 7.81 7.31
C TRP A 51 0.96 8.43 6.30
N ARG A 52 -0.35 8.34 6.55
CA ARG A 52 -1.32 9.06 5.72
C ARG A 52 -1.01 10.57 5.71
N LYS A 53 -0.82 11.17 6.88
CA LYS A 53 -0.59 12.62 6.99
C LYS A 53 0.73 13.06 6.33
N PHE A 54 1.83 12.39 6.64
CA PHE A 54 3.17 12.89 6.34
C PHE A 54 3.81 12.28 5.08
N VAL A 55 3.40 11.08 4.67
CA VAL A 55 3.91 10.45 3.44
C VAL A 55 2.95 10.71 2.28
N ILE A 56 1.64 10.62 2.51
CA ILE A 56 0.65 10.70 1.43
C ILE A 56 0.12 12.13 1.28
N ASP A 57 -0.58 12.64 2.28
CA ASP A 57 -1.32 13.89 2.18
C ASP A 57 -0.40 15.10 2.05
N ARG A 58 0.66 15.17 2.86
CA ARG A 58 1.65 16.25 2.78
C ARG A 58 2.28 16.31 1.39
N TYR A 59 2.80 15.18 0.90
CA TYR A 59 3.47 15.13 -0.40
C TYR A 59 2.54 15.56 -1.55
N ILE A 60 1.28 15.10 -1.53
CA ILE A 60 0.26 15.49 -2.52
C ILE A 60 -0.02 17.01 -2.46
N ASN A 61 -0.10 17.58 -1.27
CA ASN A 61 -0.46 18.99 -1.08
C ASN A 61 0.70 19.95 -1.42
N GLU A 62 1.93 19.55 -1.12
CA GLU A 62 3.13 20.36 -1.38
C GLU A 62 3.58 20.26 -2.85
N ASN A 63 3.23 19.17 -3.55
CA ASN A 63 3.63 18.91 -4.93
C ASN A 63 2.44 18.63 -5.87
N PRO A 64 1.37 19.45 -5.90
CA PRO A 64 0.10 19.08 -6.55
C PRO A 64 0.24 18.82 -8.07
N GLU A 65 1.17 19.50 -8.74
CA GLU A 65 1.44 19.37 -10.17
C GLU A 65 2.44 18.25 -10.51
N SER A 66 3.05 17.62 -9.50
CA SER A 66 4.00 16.54 -9.72
C SER A 66 3.27 15.28 -10.21
N LEU A 67 3.81 14.66 -11.26
CA LEU A 67 3.32 13.37 -11.76
C LEU A 67 3.33 12.30 -10.65
N LEU A 68 4.30 12.33 -9.74
CA LEU A 68 4.37 11.41 -8.60
C LEU A 68 3.24 11.63 -7.61
N ALA A 69 2.94 12.89 -7.29
CA ALA A 69 1.84 13.25 -6.41
C ALA A 69 0.48 12.86 -7.02
N MET A 70 0.27 13.14 -8.31
CA MET A 70 -0.95 12.74 -9.03
C MET A 70 -1.15 11.21 -9.02
N ARG A 71 -0.07 10.44 -9.23
CA ARG A 71 -0.10 8.97 -9.15
C ARG A 71 -0.49 8.50 -7.76
N LEU A 72 0.16 9.03 -6.72
CA LEU A 72 -0.10 8.64 -5.34
C LEU A 72 -1.55 9.00 -4.94
N LYS A 73 -2.02 10.18 -5.33
CA LYS A 73 -3.41 10.62 -5.12
C LYS A 73 -4.40 9.68 -5.81
N SER A 74 -4.16 9.33 -7.07
CA SER A 74 -5.02 8.40 -7.81
C SER A 74 -5.05 7.00 -7.20
N ALA A 75 -3.86 6.47 -6.84
CA ALA A 75 -3.71 5.13 -6.27
C ALA A 75 -4.33 5.00 -4.87
N PHE A 76 -4.15 5.98 -4.00
CA PHE A 76 -4.61 5.89 -2.62
C PHE A 76 -6.08 6.33 -2.44
N TYR A 77 -6.55 7.32 -3.22
CA TYR A 77 -7.88 7.89 -3.08
C TYR A 77 -8.85 7.47 -4.19
N TYR A 78 -8.60 7.93 -5.42
CA TYR A 78 -9.61 7.88 -6.49
C TYR A 78 -9.92 6.47 -6.98
N SER A 79 -8.90 5.64 -7.23
CA SER A 79 -9.08 4.23 -7.58
C SER A 79 -9.78 3.43 -6.47
N GLN A 80 -9.76 3.94 -5.24
CA GLN A 80 -10.36 3.34 -4.05
C GLN A 80 -11.74 3.92 -3.73
N LYS A 81 -12.30 4.73 -4.64
CA LYS A 81 -13.60 5.40 -4.51
C LYS A 81 -13.72 6.22 -3.22
N CYS A 82 -12.65 6.91 -2.84
CA CYS A 82 -12.66 7.83 -1.70
C CYS A 82 -11.92 9.14 -2.03
N SER A 83 -12.19 10.17 -1.24
CA SER A 83 -11.62 11.51 -1.44
C SER A 83 -10.56 11.83 -0.40
N GLN A 84 -9.56 12.61 -0.80
CA GLN A 84 -8.58 13.19 0.11
C GLN A 84 -9.28 14.06 1.17
N GLY A 85 -8.74 14.10 2.39
CA GLY A 85 -9.33 14.83 3.52
C GLY A 85 -10.50 14.12 4.21
N VAL A 86 -11.12 13.10 3.59
CA VAL A 86 -12.21 12.34 4.22
C VAL A 86 -11.65 11.36 5.26
N LYS A 87 -12.34 11.21 6.39
CA LYS A 87 -12.00 10.22 7.42
C LYS A 87 -12.21 8.79 6.88
N ILE A 88 -11.13 8.02 6.79
CA ILE A 88 -11.18 6.61 6.40
C ILE A 88 -11.49 5.78 7.65
N ARG A 89 -12.74 5.35 7.82
CA ARG A 89 -13.16 4.47 8.93
C ARG A 89 -12.75 3.02 8.69
N ARG A 90 -12.85 2.58 7.42
CA ARG A 90 -12.41 1.27 6.94
C ARG A 90 -11.63 1.47 5.64
N ALA A 91 -10.36 1.09 5.64
CA ALA A 91 -9.48 1.15 4.48
C ALA A 91 -9.78 -0.01 3.52
N SER A 92 -9.70 0.22 2.21
CA SER A 92 -9.73 -0.88 1.24
C SER A 92 -8.49 -1.76 1.37
N ALA A 93 -8.55 -3.00 0.90
CA ALA A 93 -7.38 -3.88 0.87
C ALA A 93 -6.17 -3.24 0.17
N TYR A 94 -6.39 -2.45 -0.89
CA TYR A 94 -5.30 -1.76 -1.58
C TYR A 94 -4.75 -0.55 -0.79
N GLN A 95 -5.57 0.16 -0.02
CA GLN A 95 -5.06 1.18 0.91
C GLN A 95 -4.20 0.54 2.01
N VAL A 96 -4.60 -0.64 2.49
CA VAL A 96 -3.80 -1.42 3.44
C VAL A 96 -2.50 -1.91 2.80
N PHE A 97 -2.53 -2.32 1.53
CA PHE A 97 -1.35 -2.64 0.75
C PHE A 97 -0.39 -1.45 0.65
N ILE A 98 -0.89 -0.23 0.42
CA ILE A 98 -0.06 0.98 0.41
C ILE A 98 0.59 1.22 1.80
N TYR A 99 -0.15 1.06 2.90
CA TYR A 99 0.45 1.15 4.24
C TYR A 99 1.52 0.08 4.47
N TRP A 100 1.32 -1.13 3.95
CA TRP A 100 2.30 -2.22 4.01
C TRP A 100 3.57 -1.91 3.19
N LEU A 101 3.45 -1.28 2.02
CA LEU A 101 4.61 -0.80 1.26
C LEU A 101 5.39 0.29 2.01
N ILE A 102 4.69 1.24 2.64
CA ILE A 102 5.32 2.27 3.48
C ILE A 102 6.08 1.61 4.64
N TRP A 103 5.47 0.62 5.29
CA TRP A 103 6.12 -0.14 6.35
C TRP A 103 7.42 -0.80 5.87
N ILE A 104 7.41 -1.47 4.72
CA ILE A 104 8.61 -2.09 4.12
C ILE A 104 9.68 -1.03 3.87
N LEU A 105 9.33 0.04 3.15
CA LEU A 105 10.28 1.09 2.80
C LEU A 105 10.96 1.65 4.05
N ARG A 106 10.18 2.00 5.08
CA ARG A 106 10.70 2.66 6.29
C ARG A 106 11.36 1.70 7.29
N SER A 107 11.01 0.42 7.27
CA SER A 107 11.65 -0.58 8.14
C SER A 107 13.01 -1.04 7.62
N HIS A 108 13.21 -0.95 6.30
CA HIS A 108 14.44 -1.43 5.67
C HIS A 108 15.34 -0.31 5.14
N LEU A 109 14.80 0.89 4.92
CA LEU A 109 15.55 2.03 4.40
C LEU A 109 15.54 3.16 5.43
N LYS A 110 16.72 3.75 5.65
CA LYS A 110 16.86 4.96 6.48
C LYS A 110 16.53 6.20 5.65
N ILE A 111 15.26 6.34 5.29
CA ILE A 111 14.76 7.43 4.43
C ILE A 111 13.75 8.31 5.16
N ASP A 112 13.70 9.58 4.79
CA ASP A 112 12.70 10.53 5.30
C ASP A 112 11.32 10.30 4.67
N PHE A 113 10.33 11.12 5.04
CA PHE A 113 8.96 10.97 4.55
C PHE A 113 8.78 11.34 3.08
N ASP A 114 9.54 12.29 2.55
CA ASP A 114 9.42 12.73 1.16
C ASP A 114 10.05 11.70 0.23
N GLN A 115 11.23 11.20 0.60
CA GLN A 115 11.86 10.05 -0.05
C GLN A 115 10.96 8.81 -0.01
N THR A 116 10.27 8.57 1.12
CA THR A 116 9.29 7.48 1.21
C THR A 116 8.15 7.69 0.21
N ALA A 117 7.63 8.92 0.07
CA ALA A 117 6.53 9.24 -0.82
C ALA A 117 6.91 9.08 -2.31
N GLU A 118 8.10 9.53 -2.70
CA GLU A 118 8.62 9.38 -4.06
C GLU A 118 8.82 7.91 -4.43
N MET A 119 9.47 7.13 -3.56
CA MET A 119 9.63 5.69 -3.77
C MET A 119 8.29 4.98 -3.82
N LEU A 120 7.34 5.37 -2.97
CA LEU A 120 5.99 4.81 -2.97
C LEU A 120 5.25 5.14 -4.28
N ALA A 121 5.38 6.35 -4.81
CA ALA A 121 4.77 6.77 -6.07
C ALA A 121 5.30 5.96 -7.28
N GLU A 122 6.60 5.61 -7.27
CA GLU A 122 7.16 4.70 -8.27
C GLU A 122 6.71 3.25 -8.07
N LEU A 123 6.61 2.78 -6.82
CA LEU A 123 6.08 1.45 -6.54
C LEU A 123 4.64 1.28 -7.00
N VAL A 124 3.73 2.23 -6.73
CA VAL A 124 2.33 2.12 -7.19
C VAL A 124 2.18 2.22 -8.71
N ARG A 125 3.18 2.74 -9.43
CA ARG A 125 3.24 2.67 -10.90
C ARG A 125 3.57 1.25 -11.38
N LEU A 126 4.51 0.59 -10.71
CA LEU A 126 4.92 -0.79 -11.02
C LEU A 126 3.91 -1.83 -10.49
N LEU A 127 3.15 -1.45 -9.47
CA LEU A 127 2.18 -2.26 -8.77
C LEU A 127 0.78 -1.62 -8.90
N PRO A 128 0.15 -1.65 -10.08
CA PRO A 128 -1.10 -0.95 -10.32
C PRO A 128 -2.30 -1.60 -9.61
N SER A 129 -3.18 -0.76 -9.07
CA SER A 129 -4.40 -1.18 -8.35
C SER A 129 -5.31 -2.12 -9.15
N LYS A 130 -5.34 -2.01 -10.49
CA LYS A 130 -6.18 -2.87 -11.33
C LYS A 130 -5.74 -4.33 -11.23
N THR A 131 -4.46 -4.60 -11.44
CA THR A 131 -3.88 -5.95 -11.34
C THR A 131 -4.01 -6.50 -9.92
N PHE A 132 -3.82 -5.65 -8.90
CA PHE A 132 -4.10 -6.03 -7.53
C PHE A 132 -5.56 -6.48 -7.35
N GLN A 133 -6.53 -5.72 -7.87
CA GLN A 133 -7.95 -6.03 -7.72
C GLN A 133 -8.34 -7.34 -8.40
N GLU A 134 -7.77 -7.64 -9.57
CA GLU A 134 -7.96 -8.90 -10.28
C GLU A 134 -7.50 -10.09 -9.43
N LYS A 135 -6.29 -10.03 -8.86
CA LYS A 135 -5.78 -11.08 -7.96
C LYS A 135 -6.55 -11.16 -6.65
N PHE A 136 -6.90 -10.03 -6.06
CA PHE A 136 -7.68 -9.96 -4.82
C PHE A 136 -9.07 -10.58 -4.99
N ASN A 137 -9.71 -10.37 -6.15
CA ASN A 137 -10.98 -10.99 -6.48
C ASN A 137 -10.85 -12.52 -6.64
N TYR A 138 -9.81 -12.99 -7.34
CA TYR A 138 -9.55 -14.43 -7.47
C TYR A 138 -9.35 -15.10 -6.10
N TYR A 139 -8.55 -14.47 -5.23
CA TYR A 139 -8.31 -14.93 -3.86
C TYR A 139 -9.63 -15.09 -3.06
N TYR A 140 -10.56 -14.15 -3.20
CA TYR A 140 -11.84 -14.17 -2.47
C TYR A 140 -13.00 -14.89 -3.18
N GLN A 141 -12.86 -15.24 -4.46
CA GLN A 141 -13.84 -16.07 -5.16
C GLN A 141 -13.68 -17.55 -4.79
N GLY A 142 -12.47 -17.99 -4.47
CA GLY A 142 -12.19 -19.35 -3.98
C GLY A 142 -12.76 -19.67 -2.60
N GLU A 143 -13.10 -18.67 -1.78
CA GLU A 143 -13.69 -18.88 -0.43
C GLU A 143 -15.22 -19.07 -0.45
N ASN A 144 -15.91 -18.83 -1.57
CA ASN A 144 -17.37 -18.98 -1.70
C ASN A 144 -17.79 -20.28 -2.43
N SER A 145 -16.86 -21.20 -2.64
CA SER A 145 -17.11 -22.48 -3.34
C SER A 145 -16.78 -23.71 -2.48
N GLY A 146 -16.61 -23.52 -1.16
CA GLY A 146 -16.36 -24.58 -0.18
C GLY A 146 -17.38 -24.57 0.94
#